data_AF-A0A644TWL6-F1
#
_entry.id   AF-A0A644TWL6-F1
#
_cell.length_a   1.000
_cell.length_b   1.000
_cell.length_c   1.000
_cell.angle_alpha   90.00
_cell.angle_beta   90.00
_cell.angle_gamma   90.00
#
_symmetry.space_group_name_H-M   'P 1'
#
loop_
_entity.id
_entity.type
_entity.pdbx_description
1 polymer ?
#
loop_
_entity_poly.entity_id
_entity_poly.type
_entity_poly.pdbx_seq_one_letter_code
_entity_poly.pdbx_strand_id
1 'polypeptide(L)'
;MLYSKIIHENTLYILLHAEQVYQNFHLFDENLGFFTSELTRETIERVGKEIKKVSGINSIIIDFFQLEENHNSFIELSNIVTHCIKSKIDISLIRINESLYNKINIHKFKTENYNLKESTTKICDRNYFNLFSKECICIKEFDKDIFNLYEKKLLEKDLYIEDQDKEKQYSESSNVILPKYLNIKRFIEDKEISFIGLYLLCKKTINEELIPDLRVDERPVIVFPSITASYLASIFAKLACCDIAYRDHIGPKNKIYRTIQKGIFMESKKHLIISDVICMGTEIQITKNIIEHEGAKIEGVLSIINVKVTDKTPNNNVISLIDLTKEKNKGINYKIQTNFQL
;
A
#
# COMPACT_ATOMS: atom_id res chain seq x y z
N MET A 1 13.04 -13.27 -2.93
CA MET A 1 11.73 -12.71 -3.24
C MET A 1 11.57 -11.47 -2.41
N LEU A 2 11.51 -10.33 -3.09
CA LEU A 2 11.15 -9.04 -2.50
C LEU A 2 9.64 -8.88 -2.60
N TYR A 3 9.02 -8.28 -1.58
CA TYR A 3 7.58 -8.03 -1.55
C TYR A 3 7.22 -6.62 -2.01
N SER A 4 8.22 -5.78 -2.21
CA SER A 4 8.12 -4.33 -2.45
C SER A 4 8.58 -3.92 -3.86
N LYS A 5 8.44 -4.83 -4.84
CA LYS A 5 8.86 -4.61 -6.22
C LYS A 5 7.71 -4.55 -7.21
N ILE A 6 7.87 -3.75 -8.26
CA ILE A 6 6.99 -3.74 -9.43
C ILE A 6 7.87 -3.93 -10.66
N ILE A 7 7.61 -4.96 -11.46
CA ILE A 7 8.21 -5.13 -12.80
C ILE A 7 7.22 -4.62 -13.83
N HIS A 8 7.62 -3.63 -14.65
CA HIS A 8 6.84 -3.17 -15.79
C HIS A 8 7.76 -3.03 -17.01
N GLU A 9 7.35 -3.64 -18.13
CA GLU A 9 8.18 -3.73 -19.33
C GLU A 9 9.56 -4.30 -18.98
N ASN A 10 10.64 -3.57 -19.24
CA ASN A 10 12.01 -3.97 -18.92
C ASN A 10 12.57 -3.19 -17.72
N THR A 11 11.69 -2.67 -16.85
CA THR A 11 12.06 -1.86 -15.69
C THR A 11 11.63 -2.52 -14.38
N LEU A 12 12.56 -2.62 -13.43
CA LEU A 12 12.33 -3.09 -12.07
C LEU A 12 12.29 -1.89 -11.12
N TYR A 13 11.12 -1.62 -10.55
CA TYR A 13 10.91 -0.61 -9.52
C TYR A 13 10.99 -1.28 -8.15
N ILE A 14 11.78 -0.73 -7.24
CA ILE A 14 11.96 -1.25 -5.87
C ILE A 14 11.67 -0.13 -4.88
N LEU A 15 10.60 -0.31 -4.09
CA LEU A 15 10.23 0.60 -3.01
C LEU A 15 11.00 0.18 -1.75
N LEU A 16 12.21 0.71 -1.57
CA LEU A 16 13.13 0.18 -0.57
C LEU A 16 12.60 0.32 0.86
N HIS A 17 11.94 1.45 1.15
CA HIS A 17 11.28 1.65 2.44
C HIS A 17 10.22 0.59 2.71
N ALA A 18 9.42 0.22 1.71
CA ALA A 18 8.42 -0.84 1.88
C ALA A 18 9.08 -2.20 2.17
N GLU A 19 10.24 -2.53 1.55
CA GLU A 19 10.99 -3.75 1.91
C GLU A 19 11.51 -3.69 3.35
N GLN A 20 12.03 -2.52 3.78
CA GLN A 20 12.53 -2.34 5.13
C GLN A 20 11.41 -2.54 6.16
N VAL A 21 10.24 -1.93 5.93
CA VAL A 21 9.05 -2.11 6.76
C VAL A 21 8.65 -3.58 6.82
N TYR A 22 8.64 -4.28 5.68
CA TYR A 22 8.36 -5.72 5.62
C TYR A 22 9.37 -6.53 6.44
N GLN A 23 10.67 -6.22 6.34
CA GLN A 23 11.71 -6.90 7.12
C GLN A 23 11.52 -6.70 8.62
N ASN A 24 11.22 -5.47 9.04
CA ASN A 24 11.01 -5.14 10.44
C ASN A 24 9.87 -5.93 11.06
N PHE A 25 8.84 -6.28 10.27
CA PHE A 25 7.76 -7.15 10.74
C PHE A 25 8.23 -8.53 11.20
N HIS A 26 9.34 -9.04 10.66
CA HIS A 26 9.78 -10.41 10.84
C HIS A 26 11.05 -10.55 11.68
N LEU A 27 11.83 -9.48 11.84
CA LEU A 27 13.19 -9.55 12.39
C LEU A 27 13.41 -8.71 13.66
N PHE A 28 12.63 -7.67 13.90
CA PHE A 28 12.86 -6.75 15.01
C PHE A 28 11.59 -6.56 15.86
N ASP A 29 11.74 -6.51 17.19
CA ASP A 29 10.63 -6.26 18.13
C ASP A 29 10.17 -4.80 18.13
N GLU A 30 10.91 -3.91 17.46
CA GLU A 30 10.55 -2.50 17.29
C GLU A 30 9.47 -2.35 16.21
N ASN A 31 8.21 -2.32 16.65
CA ASN A 31 7.05 -2.15 15.77
C ASN A 31 6.87 -0.67 15.38
N LEU A 32 7.77 -0.15 14.53
CA LEU A 32 7.70 1.21 13.97
C LEU A 32 6.90 1.29 12.67
N GLY A 33 6.63 0.15 12.02
CA GLY A 33 5.81 0.09 10.81
C GLY A 33 6.31 1.06 9.72
N PHE A 34 5.39 1.79 9.10
CA PHE A 34 5.62 2.81 8.08
C PHE A 34 6.49 3.98 8.59
N PHE A 35 6.62 4.17 9.89
CA PHE A 35 7.42 5.25 10.46
C PHE A 35 8.91 4.88 10.60
N THR A 36 9.29 3.64 10.25
CA THR A 36 10.70 3.26 10.23
C THR A 36 11.48 4.14 9.26
N SER A 37 12.67 4.57 9.67
CA SER A 37 13.61 5.27 8.79
C SER A 37 14.91 4.50 8.64
N GLU A 38 15.23 3.57 9.53
CA GLU A 38 16.54 2.93 9.53
C GLU A 38 16.66 1.85 8.46
N LEU A 39 17.54 2.08 7.48
CA LEU A 39 17.88 1.10 6.45
C LEU A 39 18.91 0.09 6.97
N THR A 40 18.54 -1.19 6.98
CA THR A 40 19.44 -2.28 7.40
C THR A 40 20.25 -2.86 6.25
N ARG A 41 21.39 -3.47 6.59
CA ARG A 41 22.23 -4.19 5.62
C ARG A 41 21.46 -5.36 4.98
N GLU A 42 20.70 -6.09 5.79
CA GLU A 42 19.93 -7.27 5.37
C GLU A 42 18.91 -6.93 4.28
N THR A 43 18.26 -5.77 4.39
CA THR A 43 17.33 -5.26 3.36
C THR A 43 18.07 -5.05 2.02
N ILE A 44 19.22 -4.39 2.04
CA ILE A 44 20.03 -4.18 0.82
C ILE A 44 20.54 -5.50 0.25
N GLU A 45 20.99 -6.44 1.07
CA GLU A 45 21.44 -7.76 0.59
C GLU A 45 20.31 -8.53 -0.11
N ARG A 46 19.08 -8.46 0.41
CA ARG A 46 17.91 -9.05 -0.25
C ARG A 46 17.66 -8.41 -1.60
N VAL A 47 17.76 -7.08 -1.67
CA VAL A 47 17.64 -6.33 -2.93
C VAL A 47 18.69 -6.78 -3.94
N GLY A 48 19.95 -6.87 -3.52
CA GLY A 48 21.03 -7.33 -4.40
C GLY A 48 20.86 -8.79 -4.86
N LYS A 49 20.35 -9.68 -4.00
CA LYS A 49 20.02 -11.06 -4.37
C LYS A 49 18.88 -11.13 -5.38
N GLU A 50 17.90 -10.25 -5.27
CA GLU A 50 16.78 -10.20 -6.22
C GLU A 50 17.24 -9.68 -7.58
N ILE A 51 17.97 -8.56 -7.62
CA ILE A 51 18.50 -7.97 -8.86
C ILE A 51 19.30 -8.99 -9.67
N LYS A 52 20.14 -9.79 -9.00
CA LYS A 52 20.93 -10.85 -9.66
C LYS A 52 20.09 -12.00 -10.24
N LYS A 53 18.84 -12.18 -9.79
CA LYS A 53 17.94 -13.25 -10.22
C LYS A 53 17.01 -12.85 -11.36
N VAL A 54 16.66 -11.56 -11.46
CA VAL A 54 15.72 -11.11 -12.48
C VAL A 54 16.41 -11.03 -13.84
N SER A 55 15.84 -11.69 -14.84
CA SER A 55 16.29 -11.64 -16.23
C SER A 55 15.41 -10.70 -17.08
N GLY A 56 15.95 -10.21 -18.20
CA GLY A 56 15.20 -9.35 -19.14
C GLY A 56 14.99 -7.91 -18.69
N ILE A 57 15.66 -7.46 -17.62
CA ILE A 57 15.58 -6.08 -17.11
C ILE A 57 16.71 -5.25 -17.69
N ASN A 58 16.35 -4.09 -18.22
CA ASN A 58 17.29 -3.09 -18.76
C ASN A 58 17.44 -1.90 -17.81
N SER A 59 16.49 -1.68 -16.90
CA SER A 59 16.50 -0.54 -15.98
C SER A 59 16.04 -0.93 -14.57
N ILE A 60 16.68 -0.39 -13.55
CA ILE A 60 16.37 -0.59 -12.14
C ILE A 60 16.22 0.78 -11.49
N ILE A 61 15.12 0.97 -10.76
CA ILE A 61 14.84 2.16 -9.99
C ILE A 61 14.69 1.76 -8.53
N ILE A 62 15.58 2.27 -7.68
CA ILE A 62 15.55 2.02 -6.23
C ILE A 62 15.17 3.32 -5.54
N ASP A 63 14.06 3.26 -4.81
CA ASP A 63 13.48 4.39 -4.12
C ASP A 63 13.78 4.36 -2.62
N PHE A 64 14.51 5.37 -2.13
CA PHE A 64 14.97 5.50 -0.75
C PHE A 64 14.07 6.37 0.12
N PHE A 65 12.82 6.62 -0.29
CA PHE A 65 11.87 7.46 0.44
C PHE A 65 11.91 7.22 1.96
N GLN A 66 12.11 8.29 2.75
CA GLN A 66 12.12 8.28 4.21
C GLN A 66 13.26 7.49 4.90
N LEU A 67 14.16 6.86 4.15
CA LEU A 67 15.25 6.07 4.73
C LEU A 67 16.48 6.90 5.12
N GLU A 68 17.03 6.59 6.28
CA GLU A 68 18.27 7.08 6.88
C GLU A 68 19.27 5.93 7.02
N GLU A 69 20.58 6.25 6.99
CA GLU A 69 21.60 5.22 7.14
C GLU A 69 21.81 4.83 8.60
N ASN A 70 21.64 3.54 8.86
CA ASN A 70 22.24 2.87 10.00
C ASN A 70 23.07 1.66 9.50
N HIS A 71 24.16 1.32 10.20
CA HIS A 71 24.86 0.04 10.04
C HIS A 71 25.47 -0.35 8.66
N ASN A 72 26.35 0.46 8.06
CA ASN A 72 27.23 0.04 6.93
C ASN A 72 26.51 -0.55 5.69
N SER A 73 25.24 -0.23 5.47
CA SER A 73 24.45 -0.70 4.32
C SER A 73 25.04 -0.23 2.96
N PHE A 74 25.93 0.76 3.01
CA PHE A 74 26.64 1.30 1.84
C PHE A 74 27.47 0.27 1.05
N ILE A 75 28.16 -0.65 1.72
CA ILE A 75 29.04 -1.63 1.04
C ILE A 75 28.20 -2.48 0.08
N GLU A 76 27.04 -2.93 0.54
CA GLU A 76 26.16 -3.77 -0.27
C GLU A 76 25.47 -2.98 -1.39
N LEU A 77 25.15 -1.71 -1.15
CA LEU A 77 24.65 -0.85 -2.22
C LEU A 77 25.72 -0.63 -3.32
N SER A 78 26.98 -0.47 -2.93
CA SER A 78 28.10 -0.38 -3.89
C SER A 78 28.22 -1.64 -4.75
N ASN A 79 28.03 -2.82 -4.14
CA ASN A 79 28.02 -4.08 -4.86
C ASN A 79 26.87 -4.15 -5.89
N ILE A 80 25.69 -3.64 -5.53
CA ILE A 80 24.53 -3.58 -6.43
C ILE A 80 24.81 -2.66 -7.61
N VAL A 81 25.27 -1.44 -7.36
CA VAL A 81 25.59 -0.45 -8.40
C VAL A 81 26.63 -1.03 -9.36
N THR A 82 27.75 -1.56 -8.82
CA THR A 82 28.81 -2.18 -9.62
C THR A 82 28.30 -3.32 -10.48
N HIS A 83 27.41 -4.17 -9.94
CA HIS A 83 26.82 -5.27 -10.69
C HIS A 83 25.94 -4.77 -11.84
N CYS A 84 25.10 -3.76 -11.61
CA CYS A 84 24.24 -3.19 -12.66
C CYS A 84 25.07 -2.62 -13.81
N ILE A 85 26.11 -1.84 -13.50
CA ILE A 85 27.02 -1.30 -14.53
C ILE A 85 27.71 -2.41 -15.32
N LYS A 86 28.30 -3.41 -14.66
CA LYS A 86 28.97 -4.54 -15.34
C LYS A 86 28.00 -5.31 -16.24
N SER A 87 26.75 -5.38 -15.84
CA SER A 87 25.68 -6.06 -16.58
C SER A 87 24.99 -5.15 -17.61
N LYS A 88 25.45 -3.90 -17.78
CA LYS A 88 24.85 -2.88 -18.66
C LYS A 88 23.36 -2.62 -18.37
N ILE A 89 22.97 -2.75 -17.10
CA ILE A 89 21.64 -2.41 -16.60
C ILE A 89 21.67 -0.97 -16.11
N ASP A 90 20.73 -0.17 -16.59
CA ASP A 90 20.57 1.21 -16.14
C ASP A 90 20.08 1.21 -14.70
N ILE A 91 20.73 1.98 -13.84
CA ILE A 91 20.34 2.15 -12.44
C ILE A 91 20.00 3.60 -12.15
N SER A 92 18.91 3.79 -11.40
CA SER A 92 18.49 5.06 -10.82
C SER A 92 18.27 4.89 -9.32
N LEU A 93 18.95 5.70 -8.52
CA LEU A 93 18.74 5.75 -7.08
C LEU A 93 18.05 7.08 -6.77
N ILE A 94 16.85 7.04 -6.22
CA ILE A 94 16.01 8.24 -6.08
C ILE A 94 15.62 8.46 -4.63
N ARG A 95 15.34 9.72 -4.29
CA ARG A 95 14.88 10.14 -2.95
C ARG A 95 15.83 9.71 -1.83
N ILE A 96 17.15 9.80 -2.07
CA ILE A 96 18.19 9.60 -1.07
C ILE A 96 18.23 10.86 -0.20
N ASN A 97 18.04 10.73 1.12
CA ASN A 97 18.16 11.90 1.99
C ASN A 97 19.64 12.33 2.17
N GLU A 98 19.85 13.53 2.70
CA GLU A 98 21.21 14.10 2.83
C GLU A 98 22.13 13.29 3.74
N SER A 99 21.61 12.76 4.85
CA SER A 99 22.39 11.93 5.80
C SER A 99 22.93 10.68 5.12
N LEU A 100 22.06 9.96 4.41
CA LEU A 100 22.37 8.77 3.64
C LEU A 100 23.30 9.11 2.47
N TYR A 101 23.05 10.22 1.77
CA TYR A 101 23.87 10.65 0.63
C TYR A 101 25.34 10.86 1.02
N ASN A 102 25.56 11.55 2.15
CA ASN A 102 26.90 11.86 2.65
C ASN A 102 27.66 10.63 3.13
N LYS A 103 26.98 9.71 3.83
CA LYS A 103 27.58 8.49 4.39
C LYS A 103 27.87 7.41 3.34
N ILE A 104 26.98 7.27 2.35
CA ILE A 104 27.20 6.42 1.16
C ILE A 104 28.39 6.93 0.33
N ASN A 105 29.01 8.07 0.62
CA ASN A 105 30.23 8.48 -0.10
C ASN A 105 29.99 8.45 -1.63
N ILE A 106 28.81 8.93 -2.04
CA ILE A 106 28.29 8.82 -3.42
C ILE A 106 29.24 9.45 -4.45
N HIS A 107 30.08 10.38 -4.01
CA HIS A 107 31.13 10.95 -4.82
C HIS A 107 32.07 9.88 -5.41
N LYS A 108 32.33 8.76 -4.70
CA LYS A 108 33.06 7.60 -5.27
C LYS A 108 32.39 7.05 -6.51
N PHE A 109 31.06 6.96 -6.54
CA PHE A 109 30.35 6.51 -7.73
C PHE A 109 30.44 7.52 -8.89
N LYS A 110 30.56 8.82 -8.61
CA LYS A 110 30.77 9.80 -9.69
C LYS A 110 32.16 9.66 -10.32
N THR A 111 33.17 9.37 -9.51
CA THR A 111 34.58 9.36 -9.94
C THR A 111 35.04 8.02 -10.51
N GLU A 112 34.48 6.89 -10.08
CA GLU A 112 34.93 5.54 -10.46
C GLU A 112 34.29 5.01 -11.76
N ASN A 113 34.32 5.78 -12.85
CA ASN A 113 33.87 5.40 -14.20
C ASN A 113 32.35 5.26 -14.43
N TYR A 114 31.49 5.68 -13.49
CA TYR A 114 30.05 5.41 -13.62
C TYR A 114 29.21 6.55 -14.20
N ASN A 115 29.78 7.74 -14.42
CA ASN A 115 29.13 8.92 -15.02
C ASN A 115 27.70 9.17 -14.52
N LEU A 116 27.43 8.92 -13.23
CA LEU A 116 26.11 9.12 -12.66
C LEU A 116 25.79 10.62 -12.65
N LYS A 117 24.68 10.99 -13.28
CA LYS A 117 24.13 12.33 -13.21
C LYS A 117 23.42 12.51 -11.89
N GLU A 118 23.65 13.65 -11.25
CA GLU A 118 22.97 14.00 -10.01
C GLU A 118 21.91 15.08 -10.25
N SER A 119 20.81 14.97 -9.53
CA SER A 119 19.86 16.07 -9.36
C SER A 119 19.40 16.13 -7.91
N THR A 120 18.92 17.30 -7.50
CA THR A 120 18.26 17.47 -6.21
C THR A 120 16.76 17.69 -6.42
N THR A 121 15.96 17.25 -5.46
CA THR A 121 14.52 17.45 -5.45
C THR A 121 14.07 17.78 -4.03
N LYS A 122 13.15 18.72 -3.89
CA LYS A 122 12.57 19.10 -2.60
C LYS A 122 11.21 18.42 -2.44
N ILE A 123 11.01 17.66 -1.36
CA ILE A 123 9.74 16.99 -1.01
C ILE A 123 9.44 17.33 0.45
N CYS A 124 8.26 17.91 0.74
CA CYS A 124 7.83 18.28 2.10
C CYS A 124 8.92 19.02 2.89
N ASP A 125 9.50 20.06 2.29
CA ASP A 125 10.60 20.85 2.83
C ASP A 125 11.95 20.17 3.06
N ARG A 126 12.10 18.90 2.69
CA ARG A 126 13.36 18.16 2.76
C ARG A 126 14.03 18.07 1.40
N ASN A 127 15.35 18.18 1.39
CA ASN A 127 16.16 17.97 0.21
C ASN A 127 16.47 16.48 0.04
N TYR A 128 16.29 16.01 -1.19
CA TYR A 128 16.62 14.67 -1.61
C TYR A 128 17.57 14.72 -2.81
N PHE A 129 18.45 13.75 -2.87
CA PHE A 129 19.38 13.50 -3.96
C PHE A 129 18.89 12.36 -4.82
N ASN A 130 19.06 12.49 -6.13
CA ASN A 130 18.79 11.45 -7.12
C ASN A 130 20.00 11.24 -8.01
N LEU A 131 20.30 9.99 -8.31
CA LEU A 131 21.42 9.56 -9.15
C LEU A 131 20.91 8.74 -10.32
N PHE A 132 21.39 9.05 -11.52
CA PHE A 132 20.95 8.41 -12.76
C PHE A 132 22.13 7.97 -13.61
N SER A 133 22.08 6.74 -14.12
CA SER A 133 23.06 6.21 -15.08
C SER A 133 22.87 6.72 -16.52
N LYS A 134 21.64 7.03 -16.95
CA LYS A 134 21.37 7.56 -18.30
C LYS A 134 20.35 8.71 -18.31
N GLU A 135 19.09 8.38 -18.02
CA GLU A 135 17.95 9.29 -18.12
C GLU A 135 17.47 9.74 -16.74
N CYS A 136 17.11 11.03 -16.64
CA CYS A 136 16.45 11.56 -15.44
C CYS A 136 14.97 11.16 -15.46
N ILE A 137 14.51 10.56 -14.36
CA ILE A 137 13.10 10.26 -14.13
C ILE A 137 12.43 11.50 -13.52
N CYS A 138 11.17 11.77 -13.89
CA CYS A 138 10.38 12.82 -13.25
C CYS A 138 10.00 12.40 -11.81
N ILE A 139 10.84 12.75 -10.83
CA ILE A 139 10.64 12.34 -9.43
C ILE A 139 9.35 12.91 -8.81
N LYS A 140 8.90 14.08 -9.28
CA LYS A 140 7.69 14.73 -8.78
C LYS A 140 6.42 13.89 -8.97
N GLU A 141 6.39 13.07 -10.02
CA GLU A 141 5.24 12.21 -10.33
C GLU A 141 5.48 10.75 -9.95
N PHE A 142 6.64 10.39 -9.40
CA PHE A 142 7.01 9.00 -9.15
C PHE A 142 5.99 8.24 -8.29
N ASP A 143 5.46 8.84 -7.22
CA ASP A 143 4.44 8.18 -6.39
C ASP A 143 3.14 7.92 -7.17
N LYS A 144 2.75 8.86 -8.04
CA LYS A 144 1.60 8.72 -8.93
C LYS A 144 1.85 7.65 -9.99
N ASP A 145 3.07 7.58 -10.54
CA ASP A 145 3.45 6.55 -11.50
C ASP A 145 3.45 5.16 -10.89
N ILE A 146 4.01 4.99 -9.69
CA ILE A 146 3.97 3.73 -8.94
C ILE A 146 2.53 3.32 -8.66
N PHE A 147 1.68 4.26 -8.25
CA PHE A 147 0.27 4.00 -8.04
C PHE A 147 -0.43 3.57 -9.34
N ASN A 148 -0.18 4.25 -10.45
CA ASN A 148 -0.75 3.90 -11.75
C ASN A 148 -0.28 2.52 -12.22
N LEU A 149 1.00 2.19 -12.04
CA LEU A 149 1.55 0.86 -12.35
C LEU A 149 0.92 -0.23 -11.49
N TYR A 150 0.71 0.08 -10.20
CA TYR A 150 0.01 -0.81 -9.29
C TYR A 150 -1.44 -1.04 -9.73
N GLU A 151 -2.19 0.04 -9.99
CA GLU A 151 -3.58 -0.01 -10.47
C GLU A 151 -3.67 -0.82 -11.77
N LYS A 152 -2.77 -0.54 -12.72
CA LYS A 152 -2.62 -1.30 -13.96
C LYS A 152 -2.41 -2.79 -13.69
N LYS A 153 -1.48 -3.17 -12.82
CA LYS A 153 -1.25 -4.57 -12.46
C LYS A 153 -2.43 -5.25 -11.77
N LEU A 154 -3.17 -4.51 -10.94
CA LEU A 154 -4.33 -5.05 -10.26
C LEU A 154 -5.52 -5.24 -11.22
N LEU A 155 -5.70 -4.33 -12.17
CA LEU A 155 -6.84 -4.31 -13.09
C LEU A 155 -6.61 -5.09 -14.39
N GLU A 156 -5.38 -5.17 -14.91
CA GLU A 156 -5.06 -5.89 -16.15
C GLU A 156 -4.87 -7.39 -15.95
N LYS A 157 -4.69 -7.83 -14.70
CA LYS A 157 -4.73 -9.25 -14.37
C LYS A 157 -6.20 -9.68 -14.33
N ASP A 158 -6.70 -10.28 -15.40
CA ASP A 158 -7.96 -11.07 -15.43
C ASP A 158 -8.03 -12.11 -14.29
N LEU A 159 -6.90 -12.38 -13.61
CA LEU A 159 -6.78 -13.26 -12.44
C LEU A 159 -7.74 -12.90 -11.29
N TYR A 160 -8.11 -11.64 -11.10
CA TYR A 160 -8.97 -11.24 -9.97
C TYR A 160 -10.43 -11.03 -10.36
N ILE A 161 -10.75 -11.17 -11.65
CA ILE A 161 -12.06 -10.85 -12.20
C ILE A 161 -12.65 -12.17 -12.69
N GLU A 162 -13.62 -12.68 -11.94
CA GLU A 162 -14.34 -13.88 -12.32
C GLU A 162 -15.64 -13.47 -13.02
N ASP A 163 -15.87 -13.98 -14.23
CA ASP A 163 -17.17 -13.85 -14.87
C ASP A 163 -18.18 -14.63 -14.02
N GLN A 164 -19.28 -13.98 -13.62
CA GLN A 164 -20.37 -14.73 -13.01
C GLN A 164 -21.10 -15.48 -14.12
N ASP A 165 -21.24 -16.80 -13.97
CA ASP A 165 -22.05 -17.63 -14.86
C ASP A 165 -23.40 -16.96 -15.07
N LYS A 166 -23.82 -16.80 -16.34
CA LYS A 166 -25.05 -16.11 -16.76
C LYS A 166 -26.33 -16.64 -16.11
N GLU A 167 -26.27 -17.77 -15.41
CA GLU A 167 -27.40 -18.45 -14.79
C GLU A 167 -27.34 -18.51 -13.25
N LYS A 168 -26.26 -18.06 -12.58
CA LYS A 168 -26.12 -18.26 -11.12
C LYS A 168 -25.57 -17.04 -10.37
N GLN A 169 -26.38 -16.62 -9.41
CA GLN A 169 -26.05 -15.87 -8.19
C GLN A 169 -25.85 -14.36 -8.31
N TYR A 170 -26.97 -13.67 -8.53
CA TYR A 170 -27.23 -12.35 -7.95
C TYR A 170 -26.78 -12.31 -6.48
N SER A 171 -25.95 -11.34 -6.08
CA SER A 171 -25.74 -11.10 -4.66
C SER A 171 -27.01 -10.45 -4.09
N GLU A 172 -27.77 -11.21 -3.30
CA GLU A 172 -29.00 -10.72 -2.63
C GLU A 172 -28.73 -9.64 -1.56
N SER A 173 -27.47 -9.30 -1.28
CA SER A 173 -27.08 -8.32 -0.27
C SER A 173 -27.07 -6.86 -0.75
N SER A 174 -27.20 -6.60 -2.06
CA SER A 174 -27.20 -5.24 -2.60
C SER A 174 -27.95 -5.14 -3.92
N ASN A 175 -28.70 -4.05 -4.12
CA ASN A 175 -29.44 -3.72 -5.36
C ASN A 175 -28.52 -3.36 -6.55
N VAL A 176 -27.32 -3.94 -6.62
CA VAL A 176 -26.32 -3.69 -7.65
C VAL A 176 -26.06 -4.98 -8.42
N ILE A 177 -26.35 -4.96 -9.72
CA ILE A 177 -26.00 -6.08 -10.60
C ILE A 177 -24.52 -5.96 -10.95
N LEU A 178 -23.73 -6.99 -10.68
CA LEU A 178 -22.31 -7.04 -11.02
C LEU A 178 -22.08 -8.26 -11.94
N PRO A 179 -21.89 -8.08 -13.26
CA PRO A 179 -21.68 -9.22 -14.16
C PRO A 179 -20.32 -9.91 -13.94
N LYS A 180 -19.42 -9.28 -13.19
CA LYS A 180 -18.12 -9.83 -12.82
C LYS A 180 -17.88 -9.66 -11.33
N TYR A 181 -17.26 -10.66 -10.70
CA TYR A 181 -16.90 -10.66 -9.29
C TYR A 181 -15.42 -10.38 -9.10
N LEU A 182 -15.08 -9.49 -8.15
CA LEU A 182 -13.69 -9.24 -7.78
C LEU A 182 -13.28 -10.21 -6.67
N ASN A 183 -12.40 -11.15 -7.00
CA ASN A 183 -11.92 -12.16 -6.07
C ASN A 183 -10.76 -11.63 -5.20
N ILE A 184 -11.12 -11.03 -4.05
CA ILE A 184 -10.14 -10.52 -3.06
C ILE A 184 -9.29 -11.63 -2.45
N LYS A 185 -9.76 -12.89 -2.41
CA LYS A 185 -8.95 -13.99 -1.87
C LYS A 185 -7.71 -14.22 -2.73
N ARG A 186 -7.87 -14.18 -4.06
CA ARG A 186 -6.72 -14.24 -4.98
C ARG A 186 -5.78 -13.05 -4.81
N PHE A 187 -6.32 -11.86 -4.53
CA PHE A 187 -5.50 -10.68 -4.20
C PHE A 187 -4.65 -10.92 -2.95
N ILE A 188 -5.23 -11.51 -1.91
CA ILE A 188 -4.54 -11.88 -0.66
C ILE A 188 -3.44 -12.93 -0.91
N GLU A 189 -3.67 -13.87 -1.84
CA GLU A 189 -2.69 -14.90 -2.20
C GLU A 189 -1.48 -14.32 -2.96
N ASP A 190 -1.66 -13.27 -3.76
CA ASP A 190 -0.57 -12.52 -4.40
C ASP A 190 0.11 -11.59 -3.37
N LYS A 191 1.05 -12.15 -2.60
CA LYS A 191 1.74 -11.47 -1.50
C LYS A 191 2.47 -10.18 -1.92
N GLU A 192 3.02 -10.12 -3.13
CA GLU A 192 3.72 -8.92 -3.62
C GLU A 192 2.70 -7.80 -3.88
N ILE A 193 1.62 -8.10 -4.60
CA ILE A 193 0.58 -7.13 -4.92
C ILE A 193 -0.20 -6.71 -3.67
N SER A 194 -0.56 -7.64 -2.78
CA SER A 194 -1.27 -7.30 -1.54
C SER A 194 -0.45 -6.42 -0.61
N PHE A 195 0.83 -6.75 -0.41
CA PHE A 195 1.70 -5.95 0.45
C PHE A 195 1.92 -4.54 -0.11
N ILE A 196 2.24 -4.39 -1.39
CA ILE A 196 2.41 -3.07 -2.02
C ILE A 196 1.12 -2.27 -1.94
N GLY A 197 -0.03 -2.90 -2.21
CA GLY A 197 -1.32 -2.22 -2.15
C GLY A 197 -1.63 -1.68 -0.76
N LEU A 198 -1.41 -2.48 0.28
CA LEU A 198 -1.60 -2.06 1.67
C LEU A 198 -0.59 -1.00 2.10
N TYR A 199 0.65 -1.08 1.62
CA TYR A 199 1.66 -0.04 1.85
C TYR A 199 1.25 1.30 1.21
N LEU A 200 0.76 1.29 -0.03
CA LEU A 200 0.25 2.49 -0.71
C LEU A 200 -1.00 3.05 -0.01
N LEU A 201 -1.91 2.19 0.44
CA LEU A 201 -3.07 2.59 1.22
C LEU A 201 -2.65 3.24 2.55
N CYS A 202 -1.66 2.67 3.24
CA CYS A 202 -1.10 3.23 4.47
C CYS A 202 -0.51 4.62 4.24
N LYS A 203 0.35 4.76 3.21
CA LYS A 203 0.90 6.06 2.79
C LYS A 203 -0.19 7.09 2.51
N LYS A 204 -1.23 6.71 1.76
CA LYS A 204 -2.38 7.59 1.47
C LYS A 204 -3.12 7.98 2.75
N THR A 205 -3.34 7.05 3.67
CA THR A 205 -4.06 7.29 4.92
C THR A 205 -3.31 8.24 5.86
N ILE A 206 -1.98 8.15 5.91
CA ILE A 206 -1.12 9.06 6.68
C ILE A 206 -1.13 10.46 6.04
N ASN A 207 -1.04 10.55 4.71
CA ASN A 207 -1.08 11.83 4.00
C ASN A 207 -2.41 12.59 4.17
N GLU A 208 -3.51 11.87 4.39
CA GLU A 208 -4.85 12.42 4.68
C GLU A 208 -5.07 12.65 6.19
N GLU A 209 -4.02 12.53 7.02
CA GLU A 209 -4.02 12.82 8.46
C GLU A 209 -4.99 11.98 9.32
N LEU A 210 -5.51 10.87 8.78
CA LEU A 210 -6.37 9.93 9.52
C LEU A 210 -5.58 9.13 10.56
N ILE A 211 -4.30 8.87 10.28
CA ILE A 211 -3.35 8.26 11.23
C ILE A 211 -2.32 9.33 11.60
N PRO A 212 -2.25 9.74 12.88
CA PRO A 212 -1.22 10.68 13.30
C PRO A 212 0.15 10.03 13.18
N ASP A 213 1.18 10.85 13.02
CA ASP A 213 2.56 10.39 13.15
C ASP A 213 2.75 9.80 14.56
N LEU A 214 2.95 8.48 14.64
CA LEU A 214 2.87 7.69 15.88
C LEU A 214 4.05 7.89 16.84
N ARG A 215 4.79 8.99 16.68
CA ARG A 215 5.59 9.61 17.75
C ARG A 215 4.72 10.12 18.92
N VAL A 216 3.40 9.97 18.86
CA VAL A 216 2.40 10.37 19.86
C VAL A 216 1.67 9.13 20.40
N ASP A 217 1.42 9.09 21.71
CA ASP A 217 0.86 7.95 22.48
C ASP A 217 -0.57 7.49 22.07
N GLU A 218 -1.17 8.03 21.01
CA GLU A 218 -2.55 7.76 20.60
C GLU A 218 -2.62 6.97 19.27
N ARG A 219 -2.54 5.64 19.38
CA ARG A 219 -2.70 4.74 18.23
C ARG A 219 -4.18 4.60 17.83
N PRO A 220 -4.54 4.80 16.55
CA PRO A 220 -5.87 4.49 16.05
C PRO A 220 -6.22 3.01 16.23
N VAL A 221 -7.51 2.72 16.30
CA VAL A 221 -8.06 1.36 16.37
C VAL A 221 -8.67 0.99 15.02
N ILE A 222 -8.20 -0.10 14.42
CA ILE A 222 -8.75 -0.66 13.19
C ILE A 222 -9.88 -1.63 13.52
N VAL A 223 -11.03 -1.43 12.88
CA VAL A 223 -12.21 -2.30 12.94
C VAL A 223 -12.47 -2.86 11.54
N PHE A 224 -13.01 -4.07 11.44
CA PHE A 224 -13.30 -4.70 10.15
C PHE A 224 -14.64 -5.46 10.17
N PRO A 225 -15.41 -5.45 9.07
CA PRO A 225 -16.75 -6.04 9.01
C PRO A 225 -16.75 -7.56 8.69
N SER A 226 -15.67 -8.08 8.09
CA SER A 226 -15.63 -9.44 7.53
C SER A 226 -14.31 -10.16 7.79
N ILE A 227 -14.29 -11.48 7.61
CA ILE A 227 -13.07 -12.30 7.73
C ILE A 227 -12.05 -11.93 6.64
N THR A 228 -12.50 -11.64 5.42
CA THR A 228 -11.59 -11.18 4.36
C THR A 228 -10.93 -9.86 4.75
N ALA A 229 -11.71 -8.93 5.31
CA ALA A 229 -11.22 -7.66 5.81
C ALA A 229 -10.31 -7.81 7.04
N SER A 230 -10.46 -8.85 7.85
CA SER A 230 -9.60 -9.11 9.02
C SER A 230 -8.15 -9.35 8.64
N TYR A 231 -7.92 -10.04 7.52
CA TYR A 231 -6.58 -10.27 6.99
C TYR A 231 -5.92 -8.95 6.58
N LEU A 232 -6.64 -8.13 5.81
CA LEU A 232 -6.19 -6.81 5.39
C LEU A 232 -5.93 -5.90 6.60
N ALA A 233 -6.84 -5.91 7.57
CA ALA A 233 -6.72 -5.17 8.82
C ALA A 233 -5.45 -5.56 9.59
N SER A 234 -5.12 -6.85 9.63
CA SER A 234 -3.96 -7.36 10.36
C SER A 234 -2.64 -6.84 9.79
N ILE A 235 -2.49 -6.87 8.47
CA ILE A 235 -1.29 -6.34 7.80
C ILE A 235 -1.28 -4.81 7.87
N PHE A 236 -2.41 -4.16 7.60
CA PHE A 236 -2.52 -2.70 7.63
C PHE A 236 -2.22 -2.14 9.02
N ALA A 237 -2.78 -2.72 10.08
CA ALA A 237 -2.52 -2.27 11.44
C ALA A 237 -1.04 -2.41 11.81
N LYS A 238 -0.35 -3.45 11.32
CA LYS A 238 1.09 -3.58 11.52
C LYS A 238 1.89 -2.54 10.72
N LEU A 239 1.48 -2.24 9.48
CA LEU A 239 2.06 -1.16 8.68
C LEU A 239 1.87 0.20 9.34
N ALA A 240 0.67 0.47 9.84
CA ALA A 240 0.28 1.75 10.39
C ALA A 240 0.51 1.85 11.91
N CYS A 241 1.10 0.84 12.55
CA CYS A 241 1.19 0.65 14.01
C CYS A 241 -0.09 1.01 14.79
N CYS A 242 -1.23 0.56 14.27
CA CYS A 242 -2.55 0.73 14.88
C CYS A 242 -2.92 -0.48 15.75
N ASP A 243 -3.83 -0.26 16.70
CA ASP A 243 -4.48 -1.34 17.44
C ASP A 243 -5.56 -2.00 16.56
N ILE A 244 -5.95 -3.23 16.89
CA ILE A 244 -7.04 -3.93 16.20
C ILE A 244 -8.16 -4.25 17.19
N ALA A 245 -9.40 -3.96 16.79
CA ALA A 245 -10.59 -4.42 17.49
C ALA A 245 -11.44 -5.30 16.58
N TYR A 246 -11.82 -6.48 17.10
CA TYR A 246 -12.66 -7.43 16.38
C TYR A 246 -14.02 -7.59 17.05
N ARG A 247 -15.09 -7.63 16.24
CA ARG A 247 -16.41 -8.11 16.65
C ARG A 247 -16.89 -9.16 15.67
N ASP A 248 -17.14 -10.35 16.20
CA ASP A 248 -17.61 -11.49 15.42
C ASP A 248 -19.08 -11.29 14.96
N HIS A 249 -19.38 -11.67 13.71
CA HIS A 249 -20.74 -11.76 13.14
C HIS A 249 -21.53 -10.43 13.00
N ILE A 250 -20.94 -9.43 12.34
CA ILE A 250 -21.66 -8.23 11.88
C ILE A 250 -22.44 -8.56 10.59
N GLY A 251 -23.58 -9.24 10.72
CA GLY A 251 -24.45 -9.58 9.59
C GLY A 251 -25.93 -9.28 9.87
N PRO A 252 -26.79 -9.19 8.83
CA PRO A 252 -28.20 -8.80 8.96
C PRO A 252 -29.05 -9.75 9.82
N LYS A 253 -28.56 -10.97 10.10
CA LYS A 253 -29.21 -11.96 10.97
C LYS A 253 -28.60 -11.88 12.38
N ASN A 254 -28.95 -10.82 13.11
CA ASN A 254 -28.41 -10.49 14.43
C ASN A 254 -28.59 -11.62 15.47
N LYS A 255 -27.47 -12.06 16.06
CA LYS A 255 -27.40 -12.39 17.48
C LYS A 255 -26.06 -11.91 18.04
N ILE A 256 -26.12 -10.94 18.96
CA ILE A 256 -24.96 -10.41 19.68
C ILE A 256 -24.52 -11.48 20.68
N TYR A 257 -23.42 -12.21 20.37
CA TYR A 257 -23.04 -13.37 21.18
C TYR A 257 -21.98 -13.13 22.26
N ARG A 258 -21.37 -11.94 22.38
CA ARG A 258 -20.43 -11.70 23.49
C ARG A 258 -20.28 -10.23 23.83
N THR A 259 -20.36 -9.94 25.13
CA THR A 259 -20.03 -8.66 25.74
C THR A 259 -18.55 -8.38 25.55
N ILE A 260 -18.26 -7.18 25.06
CA ILE A 260 -16.93 -6.62 24.77
C ILE A 260 -16.02 -6.67 26.01
N GLN A 261 -14.70 -6.84 25.80
CA GLN A 261 -13.72 -6.42 26.79
C GLN A 261 -13.84 -4.90 26.97
N LYS A 262 -14.52 -4.46 28.05
CA LYS A 262 -14.67 -3.03 28.40
C LYS A 262 -13.30 -2.33 28.29
N GLY A 263 -13.23 -1.27 27.47
CA GLY A 263 -12.05 -0.41 27.36
C GLY A 263 -11.37 -0.33 25.98
N ILE A 264 -11.78 -1.12 24.98
CA ILE A 264 -11.21 -1.01 23.61
C ILE A 264 -11.84 0.14 22.82
N PHE A 265 -13.17 0.30 22.92
CA PHE A 265 -13.93 1.37 22.28
C PHE A 265 -14.05 2.55 23.26
N MET A 266 -13.01 3.37 23.32
CA MET A 266 -13.00 4.60 24.11
C MET A 266 -13.24 5.80 23.20
N GLU A 267 -14.08 6.75 23.64
CA GLU A 267 -14.34 8.02 22.92
C GLU A 267 -13.06 8.76 22.53
N SER A 268 -11.99 8.64 23.32
CA SER A 268 -10.73 9.34 23.11
C SER A 268 -9.85 8.75 22.00
N LYS A 269 -10.14 7.57 21.46
CA LYS A 269 -9.33 6.97 20.39
C LYS A 269 -9.97 7.19 19.01
N LYS A 270 -9.13 7.47 18.01
CA LYS A 270 -9.54 7.45 16.59
C LYS A 270 -9.85 6.02 16.16
N HIS A 271 -11.00 5.80 15.53
CA HIS A 271 -11.36 4.48 14.98
C HIS A 271 -11.46 4.55 13.45
N LEU A 272 -10.90 3.56 12.77
CA LEU A 272 -10.97 3.42 11.32
C LEU A 272 -11.57 2.07 10.96
N ILE A 273 -12.49 2.03 10.00
CA ILE A 273 -13.01 0.78 9.46
C ILE A 273 -12.16 0.40 8.24
N ILE A 274 -11.67 -0.82 8.14
CA ILE A 274 -11.06 -1.33 6.90
C ILE A 274 -11.95 -2.44 6.32
N SER A 275 -12.17 -2.36 5.01
CA SER A 275 -12.93 -3.33 4.24
C SER A 275 -12.17 -3.71 2.97
N ASP A 276 -12.47 -4.87 2.43
CA ASP A 276 -11.95 -5.31 1.14
C ASP A 276 -12.60 -4.52 -0.02
N VAL A 277 -13.92 -4.58 -0.14
CA VAL A 277 -14.68 -3.92 -1.21
C VAL A 277 -15.88 -3.17 -0.65
N ILE A 278 -16.00 -1.89 -1.00
CA ILE A 278 -17.18 -1.08 -0.72
C ILE A 278 -18.05 -1.03 -1.98
N CYS A 279 -19.20 -1.71 -1.96
CA CYS A 279 -20.21 -1.61 -3.02
C CYS A 279 -21.25 -0.53 -2.69
N MET A 280 -22.19 -0.84 -1.79
CA MET A 280 -23.21 0.10 -1.29
C MET A 280 -22.90 0.67 0.09
N GLY A 281 -21.87 0.15 0.76
CA GLY A 281 -21.49 0.58 2.11
C GLY A 281 -22.42 0.11 3.23
N THR A 282 -23.36 -0.81 2.96
CA THR A 282 -24.29 -1.32 3.99
C THR A 282 -23.57 -1.96 5.17
N GLU A 283 -22.59 -2.84 4.90
CA GLU A 283 -21.77 -3.47 5.95
C GLU A 283 -20.99 -2.43 6.77
N ILE A 284 -20.43 -1.43 6.08
CA ILE A 284 -19.72 -0.31 6.72
C ILE A 284 -20.67 0.46 7.64
N GLN A 285 -21.90 0.76 7.20
CA GLN A 285 -22.87 1.49 8.00
C GLN A 285 -23.32 0.67 9.22
N ILE A 286 -23.52 -0.64 9.07
CA ILE A 286 -23.84 -1.53 10.19
C ILE A 286 -22.68 -1.52 11.20
N THR A 287 -21.43 -1.69 10.75
CA THR A 287 -20.26 -1.62 11.63
C THR A 287 -20.16 -0.27 12.32
N LYS A 288 -20.32 0.84 11.59
CA LYS A 288 -20.29 2.19 12.15
C LYS A 288 -21.32 2.37 13.25
N ASN A 289 -22.58 2.01 12.98
CA ASN A 289 -23.67 2.10 13.98
C ASN A 289 -23.37 1.28 15.23
N ILE A 290 -22.80 0.08 15.07
CA ILE A 290 -22.42 -0.77 16.20
C ILE A 290 -21.33 -0.12 17.04
N ILE A 291 -20.27 0.41 16.42
CA ILE A 291 -19.15 1.03 17.15
C ILE A 291 -19.58 2.34 17.82
N GLU A 292 -20.39 3.14 17.15
CA GLU A 292 -20.95 4.38 17.71
C GLU A 292 -21.91 4.12 18.87
N HIS A 293 -22.69 3.03 18.81
CA HIS A 293 -23.53 2.61 19.94
C HIS A 293 -22.71 2.25 21.19
N GLU A 294 -21.48 1.77 21.02
CA GLU A 294 -20.55 1.47 22.14
C GLU A 294 -19.79 2.73 22.62
N GLY A 295 -20.08 3.91 22.05
CA GLY A 295 -19.48 5.18 22.43
C GLY A 295 -18.22 5.55 21.67
N ALA A 296 -17.79 4.81 20.64
CA ALA A 296 -16.60 5.19 19.86
C ALA A 296 -16.97 5.97 18.59
N LYS A 297 -16.11 6.90 18.16
CA LYS A 297 -16.30 7.66 16.92
C LYS A 297 -15.47 7.09 15.77
N ILE A 298 -16.12 6.82 14.63
CA ILE A 298 -15.43 6.42 13.39
C ILE A 298 -14.93 7.67 12.66
N GLU A 299 -13.62 7.79 12.51
CA GLU A 299 -12.96 8.89 11.80
C GLU A 299 -12.84 8.63 10.29
N GLY A 300 -12.86 7.38 9.85
CA GLY A 300 -12.74 7.08 8.43
C GLY A 300 -12.91 5.62 8.07
N VAL A 301 -13.01 5.38 6.77
CA VAL A 301 -13.18 4.06 6.17
C VAL A 301 -12.10 3.85 5.12
N LEU A 302 -11.40 2.74 5.20
CA LEU A 302 -10.32 2.33 4.32
C LEU A 302 -10.80 1.16 3.46
N SER A 303 -10.46 1.15 2.18
CA SER A 303 -10.80 0.02 1.31
C SER A 303 -9.74 -0.26 0.25
N ILE A 304 -9.68 -1.51 -0.22
CA ILE A 304 -8.91 -1.82 -1.43
C ILE A 304 -9.67 -1.28 -2.64
N ILE A 305 -10.96 -1.62 -2.77
CA ILE A 305 -11.79 -1.15 -3.88
C ILE A 305 -13.04 -0.46 -3.35
N ASN A 306 -13.36 0.69 -3.94
CA ASN A 306 -14.60 1.42 -3.70
C ASN A 306 -15.36 1.62 -5.01
N VAL A 307 -16.55 1.03 -5.11
CA VAL A 307 -17.42 1.11 -6.30
C VAL A 307 -18.31 2.33 -6.18
N LYS A 308 -17.97 3.39 -6.93
CA LYS A 308 -18.73 4.64 -6.95
C LYS A 308 -19.89 4.54 -7.94
N VAL A 309 -21.07 4.24 -7.41
CA VAL A 309 -22.31 4.11 -8.18
C VAL A 309 -22.95 5.46 -8.54
N THR A 310 -22.71 6.49 -7.71
CA THR A 310 -23.15 7.86 -7.94
C THR A 310 -22.08 8.85 -7.50
N ASP A 311 -21.90 9.96 -8.22
CA ASP A 311 -20.98 11.05 -7.84
C ASP A 311 -21.50 11.87 -6.63
N LYS A 312 -22.71 11.58 -6.14
CA LYS A 312 -23.47 12.40 -5.18
C LYS A 312 -23.39 11.97 -3.72
N THR A 313 -22.59 10.98 -3.35
CA THR A 313 -22.36 10.65 -1.93
C THR A 313 -20.96 11.08 -1.51
N PRO A 314 -20.83 12.24 -0.84
CA PRO A 314 -19.63 12.57 -0.11
C PRO A 314 -19.60 11.69 1.15
N ASN A 315 -19.16 10.44 1.03
CA ASN A 315 -18.60 9.76 2.19
C ASN A 315 -17.23 10.40 2.43
N ASN A 316 -17.24 11.57 3.08
CA ASN A 316 -16.10 12.49 3.17
C ASN A 316 -14.83 11.87 3.76
N ASN A 317 -14.89 10.66 4.34
CA ASN A 317 -13.74 10.01 4.96
C ASN A 317 -13.51 8.57 4.42
N VAL A 318 -13.87 8.28 3.16
CA VAL A 318 -13.49 7.00 2.52
C VAL A 318 -12.18 7.16 1.76
N ILE A 319 -11.15 6.44 2.19
CA ILE A 319 -9.88 6.29 1.49
C ILE A 319 -9.83 4.91 0.85
N SER A 320 -9.90 4.87 -0.48
CA SER A 320 -9.75 3.66 -1.26
C SER A 320 -8.40 3.60 -1.94
N LEU A 321 -7.89 2.40 -2.17
CA LEU A 321 -6.76 2.18 -3.06
C LEU A 321 -7.20 2.33 -4.52
N ILE A 322 -8.36 1.80 -4.90
CA ILE A 322 -8.95 1.98 -6.23
C ILE A 322 -10.39 2.48 -6.09
N ASP A 323 -10.73 3.51 -6.86
CA ASP A 323 -12.11 3.95 -7.07
C ASP A 323 -12.60 3.48 -8.44
N LEU A 324 -13.55 2.55 -8.45
CA LEU A 324 -14.23 2.11 -9.66
C LEU A 324 -15.40 3.04 -9.95
N THR A 325 -15.27 3.83 -11.01
CA THR A 325 -16.33 4.69 -11.56
C THR A 325 -16.75 4.18 -12.94
N LYS A 326 -17.84 4.72 -13.51
CA LYS A 326 -18.21 4.40 -14.91
C LYS A 326 -17.08 4.64 -15.90
N GLU A 327 -16.26 5.67 -15.67
CA GLU A 327 -15.13 6.03 -16.53
C GLU A 327 -13.88 5.17 -16.24
N LYS A 328 -13.66 4.82 -14.97
CA LYS A 328 -12.53 4.02 -14.48
C LYS A 328 -12.92 2.54 -14.28
N ASN A 329 -13.52 1.95 -15.30
CA ASN A 329 -13.98 0.57 -15.28
C ASN A 329 -13.71 -0.19 -16.60
N LYS A 330 -12.95 0.41 -17.53
CA LYS A 330 -12.68 -0.21 -18.84
C LYS A 330 -11.99 -1.59 -18.76
N GLY A 331 -11.19 -1.83 -17.72
CA GLY A 331 -10.52 -3.12 -17.51
C GLY A 331 -11.43 -4.22 -16.93
N ILE A 332 -12.41 -3.85 -16.10
CA ILE A 332 -13.25 -4.83 -15.41
C ILE A 332 -14.63 -5.00 -16.07
N ASN A 333 -15.12 -4.00 -16.81
CA ASN A 333 -16.43 -4.01 -17.45
C ASN A 333 -17.59 -4.29 -16.48
N TYR A 334 -17.53 -3.75 -15.25
CA TYR A 334 -18.67 -3.74 -14.32
C TYR A 334 -19.87 -3.02 -14.92
N LYS A 335 -21.01 -3.70 -15.02
CA LYS A 335 -22.28 -3.05 -15.36
C LYS A 335 -23.02 -2.65 -14.09
N ILE A 336 -22.66 -1.50 -13.51
CA ILE A 336 -23.32 -0.99 -12.31
C ILE A 336 -24.77 -0.62 -12.65
N GLN A 337 -25.72 -1.48 -12.29
CA GLN A 337 -27.16 -1.19 -12.41
C GLN A 337 -27.76 -1.14 -11.00
N THR A 338 -28.36 -0.02 -10.64
CA THR A 338 -29.23 0.07 -9.47
C THR A 338 -30.66 -0.24 -9.89
N ASN A 339 -31.40 -1.01 -9.09
CA ASN A 339 -32.85 -1.26 -9.31
C ASN A 339 -33.74 0.00 -9.14
N PHE A 340 -33.15 1.19 -9.04
CA PHE A 340 -33.89 2.45 -9.04
C PHE A 340 -33.96 3.02 -10.47
N GLN A 341 -34.71 2.35 -11.33
CA GLN A 341 -35.33 3.00 -12.49
C GLN A 341 -36.81 3.23 -12.11
N LEU A 342 -37.21 4.50 -12.23
CA LEU A 342 -38.49 5.10 -11.83
C LEU A 342 -39.74 4.23 -12.03
#